data_AF-A0A0A6UCK5-F1
#
_entry.id   AF-A0A0A6UCK5-F1
#
_cell.length_a   1.000
_cell.length_b   1.000
_cell.length_c   1.000
_cell.angle_alpha   90.00
_cell.angle_beta   90.00
_cell.angle_gamma   90.00
#
_symmetry.space_group_name_H-M   'P 1'
#
loop_
_entity.id
_entity.type
_entity.pdbx_description
1 polymer ?
#
loop_
_entity_poly.entity_id
_entity_poly.type
_entity_poly.pdbx_seq_one_letter_code
_entity_poly.pdbx_strand_id
1 'polypeptide(L)'
;MNYFGFREFLWDVLPEAREHILTAELYECGGRAEDGEVSGTYRLMSFAFQQVLNDAAERGDIPLARRCIDLLEQMLVHGDQDLSDAAYIRMIERYRSDAVTDLYGIYAGPVTREMLADISRDPMYRTAGEPPLPPVPVTDGRPDANAWEMRTWLWDRMPAARGSILIAERAEVQATMSLAAMTPERYVSEGIVHGMLPDLESYSYDHTDQEMVEQATDGLESMLADPVVAALLRAHTAEIIAEFGRNEHLRRYAGPRLRDLVG
;
A
#
# COMPACT_ATOMS: atom_id res chain seq x y z
N MET A 1 -3.87 -6.39 -25.41
CA MET A 1 -3.86 -5.12 -26.18
C MET A 1 -2.45 -4.59 -26.04
N ASN A 2 -1.72 -4.23 -27.11
CA ASN A 2 -0.29 -3.90 -26.97
C ASN A 2 -0.07 -2.40 -26.69
N TYR A 3 1.01 -2.11 -25.95
CA TYR A 3 1.60 -0.81 -25.58
C TYR A 3 1.24 0.41 -26.46
N PHE A 4 1.41 0.33 -27.78
CA PHE A 4 1.25 1.45 -28.71
C PHE A 4 -0.19 1.92 -28.95
N GLY A 5 -1.20 1.25 -28.38
CA GLY A 5 -2.62 1.61 -28.60
C GLY A 5 -3.38 1.96 -27.33
N PHE A 6 -2.78 1.87 -26.14
CA PHE A 6 -3.51 2.10 -24.88
C PHE A 6 -3.87 3.57 -24.67
N ARG A 7 -2.96 4.47 -25.04
CA ARG A 7 -3.18 5.92 -25.01
C ARG A 7 -4.32 6.34 -25.92
N GLU A 8 -4.26 5.91 -27.19
CA GLU A 8 -5.30 6.19 -28.19
C GLU A 8 -6.62 5.55 -27.79
N PHE A 9 -6.61 4.32 -27.29
CA PHE A 9 -7.78 3.67 -26.73
C PHE A 9 -8.41 4.47 -25.59
N LEU A 10 -7.63 4.87 -24.58
CA LEU A 10 -8.13 5.68 -23.47
C LEU A 10 -8.69 7.02 -23.95
N TRP A 11 -8.07 7.66 -24.94
CA TRP A 11 -8.62 8.86 -25.57
C TRP A 11 -9.94 8.65 -26.28
N ASP A 12 -10.19 7.46 -26.80
CA ASP A 12 -11.44 7.12 -27.50
C ASP A 12 -12.54 6.72 -26.52
N VAL A 13 -12.22 5.93 -25.49
CA VAL A 13 -13.21 5.38 -24.55
C VAL A 13 -13.43 6.23 -23.30
N LEU A 14 -12.45 7.07 -22.95
CA LEU A 14 -12.49 8.02 -21.84
C LEU A 14 -11.88 9.38 -22.24
N PRO A 15 -12.53 10.15 -23.14
CA PRO A 15 -12.00 11.42 -23.63
C PRO A 15 -11.68 12.43 -22.52
N GLU A 16 -12.33 12.35 -21.38
CA GLU A 16 -12.10 13.17 -20.19
C GLU A 16 -10.68 12.97 -19.63
N ALA A 17 -10.06 11.80 -19.86
CA ALA A 17 -8.68 11.54 -19.48
C ALA A 17 -7.67 12.31 -20.33
N ARG A 18 -8.07 12.90 -21.48
CA ARG A 18 -7.16 13.56 -22.43
C ARG A 18 -6.29 14.63 -21.78
N GLU A 19 -6.91 15.50 -20.99
CA GLU A 19 -6.20 16.58 -20.31
C GLU A 19 -5.21 16.02 -19.28
N HIS A 20 -5.67 15.09 -18.43
CA HIS A 20 -4.82 14.45 -17.42
C HIS A 20 -3.64 13.67 -18.03
N ILE A 21 -3.85 13.00 -19.17
CA ILE A 21 -2.80 12.30 -19.93
C ILE A 21 -1.74 13.30 -20.42
N LEU A 22 -2.17 14.38 -21.07
CA LEU A 22 -1.25 15.41 -21.57
C LEU A 22 -0.50 16.10 -20.43
N THR A 23 -1.17 16.34 -19.31
CA THR A 23 -0.55 16.88 -18.10
C THR A 23 0.51 15.91 -17.56
N ALA A 24 0.19 14.64 -17.39
CA ALA A 24 1.14 13.64 -16.90
C ALA A 24 2.36 13.52 -17.83
N GLU A 25 2.15 13.48 -19.15
CA GLU A 25 3.23 13.48 -20.15
C GLU A 25 4.14 14.73 -20.03
N LEU A 26 3.57 15.92 -19.83
CA LEU A 26 4.34 17.17 -19.73
C LEU A 26 5.20 17.25 -18.47
N TYR A 27 4.72 16.70 -17.34
CA TYR A 27 5.41 16.78 -16.04
C TYR A 27 6.35 15.60 -15.77
N GLU A 28 6.11 14.41 -16.35
CA GLU A 28 6.94 13.22 -16.13
C GLU A 28 8.05 13.03 -17.19
N CYS A 29 8.03 13.75 -18.33
CA CYS A 29 9.14 13.75 -19.31
C CYS A 29 10.47 14.36 -18.79
N GLY A 30 10.58 14.71 -17.51
CA GLY A 30 11.78 15.27 -16.88
C GLY A 30 12.75 14.26 -16.25
N GLY A 31 12.38 12.98 -16.08
CA GLY A 31 13.29 12.00 -15.51
C GLY A 31 12.72 10.59 -15.41
N ARG A 32 13.57 9.59 -15.68
CA ARG A 32 13.31 8.15 -15.56
C ARG A 32 12.58 7.49 -16.73
N ALA A 33 13.16 7.61 -17.92
CA ALA A 33 13.12 6.53 -18.88
C ALA A 33 14.32 5.59 -18.62
N GLU A 34 14.34 4.90 -17.48
CA GLU A 34 15.31 3.82 -17.24
C GLU A 34 14.53 2.59 -16.73
N ASP A 35 14.64 1.53 -17.53
CA ASP A 35 14.25 0.14 -17.30
C ASP A 35 12.76 -0.24 -17.44
N GLY A 36 12.29 -0.39 -18.69
CA GLY A 36 11.07 -1.15 -19.04
C GLY A 36 9.88 -0.30 -19.50
N GLU A 37 9.96 0.26 -20.72
CA GLU A 37 9.03 1.27 -21.26
C GLU A 37 7.53 0.90 -21.20
N VAL A 38 7.16 -0.39 -21.18
CA VAL A 38 5.75 -0.85 -21.21
C VAL A 38 5.00 -0.60 -19.90
N SER A 39 5.64 -0.84 -18.76
CA SER A 39 5.01 -0.68 -17.43
C SER A 39 4.79 0.78 -17.07
N GLY A 40 5.74 1.65 -17.42
CA GLY A 40 5.66 3.10 -17.16
C GLY A 40 4.46 3.77 -17.83
N THR A 41 4.15 3.42 -19.08
CA THR A 41 3.01 4.00 -19.81
C THR A 41 1.67 3.52 -19.27
N TYR A 42 1.51 2.24 -18.95
CA TYR A 42 0.28 1.75 -18.32
C TYR A 42 0.05 2.41 -16.96
N ARG A 43 1.11 2.65 -16.20
CA ARG A 43 1.05 3.38 -14.93
C ARG A 43 0.64 4.85 -15.10
N LEU A 44 1.27 5.57 -16.02
CA LEU A 44 0.96 6.96 -16.38
C LEU A 44 -0.50 7.13 -16.82
N MET A 45 -0.91 6.30 -17.77
CA MET A 45 -2.25 6.34 -18.32
C MET A 45 -3.31 5.90 -17.30
N SER A 46 -2.97 4.97 -16.39
CA SER A 46 -3.87 4.59 -15.28
C SER A 46 -4.01 5.68 -14.21
N PHE A 47 -2.99 6.54 -13.99
CA PHE A 47 -3.16 7.73 -13.14
C PHE A 47 -4.20 8.68 -13.72
N ALA A 48 -4.13 8.95 -15.02
CA ALA A 48 -5.10 9.81 -15.69
C ALA A 48 -6.53 9.25 -15.59
N PHE A 49 -6.68 7.94 -15.78
CA PHE A 49 -7.95 7.25 -15.52
C PHE A 49 -8.46 7.46 -14.08
N GLN A 50 -7.59 7.25 -13.08
CA GLN A 50 -7.96 7.37 -11.67
C GLN A 50 -8.40 8.79 -11.31
N GLN A 51 -7.74 9.81 -11.85
CA GLN A 51 -8.14 11.20 -11.63
C GLN A 51 -9.53 11.50 -12.19
N VAL A 52 -9.86 10.98 -13.38
CA VAL A 52 -11.21 11.12 -13.94
C VAL A 52 -12.27 10.47 -13.06
N LEU A 53 -11.98 9.29 -12.50
CA LEU A 53 -12.89 8.62 -11.55
C LEU A 53 -13.06 9.42 -10.25
N ASN A 54 -11.98 9.92 -9.67
CA ASN A 54 -12.01 10.72 -8.45
C ASN A 54 -12.84 11.99 -8.66
N ASP A 55 -12.54 12.75 -9.72
CA ASP A 55 -13.25 13.97 -10.08
C ASP A 55 -14.75 13.72 -10.33
N ALA A 56 -15.07 12.62 -11.01
CA ALA A 56 -16.47 12.22 -11.23
C ALA A 56 -17.18 11.89 -9.91
N ALA A 57 -16.51 11.17 -9.00
CA ALA A 57 -17.05 10.82 -7.69
C ALA A 57 -17.30 12.07 -6.83
N GLU A 58 -16.34 13.00 -6.75
CA GLU A 58 -16.43 14.24 -5.98
C GLU A 58 -17.56 15.16 -6.46
N ARG A 59 -17.77 15.23 -7.78
CA ARG A 59 -18.81 16.06 -8.39
C ARG A 59 -20.16 15.35 -8.49
N GLY A 60 -20.24 14.07 -8.11
CA GLY A 60 -21.45 13.25 -8.21
C GLY A 60 -21.85 12.87 -9.64
N ASP A 61 -20.91 12.83 -10.59
CA ASP A 61 -21.13 12.37 -11.96
C ASP A 61 -21.15 10.83 -12.02
N ILE A 62 -22.27 10.26 -11.57
CA ILE A 62 -22.47 8.81 -11.50
C ILE A 62 -22.31 8.11 -12.87
N PRO A 63 -22.84 8.65 -14.00
CA PRO A 63 -22.62 8.04 -15.31
C PRO A 63 -21.14 7.92 -15.69
N LEU A 64 -20.34 8.97 -15.47
CA LEU A 64 -18.92 8.95 -15.77
C LEU A 64 -18.17 7.98 -14.84
N ALA A 65 -18.43 8.04 -13.54
CA ALA A 65 -17.79 7.16 -12.57
C ALA A 65 -18.09 5.67 -12.86
N ARG A 66 -19.33 5.34 -13.22
CA ARG A 66 -19.70 3.98 -13.64
C ARG A 66 -18.94 3.53 -14.87
N ARG A 67 -18.83 4.40 -15.89
CA ARG A 67 -18.07 4.08 -17.11
C ARG A 67 -16.60 3.83 -16.79
N CYS A 68 -16.00 4.59 -15.88
CA CYS A 68 -14.64 4.33 -15.41
C CYS A 68 -14.53 2.94 -14.77
N ILE A 69 -15.43 2.59 -13.84
CA ILE A 69 -15.43 1.26 -13.18
C ILE A 69 -15.63 0.13 -14.21
N ASP A 70 -16.50 0.31 -15.19
CA ASP A 70 -16.71 -0.67 -16.27
C ASP A 70 -15.47 -0.82 -17.18
N LEU A 71 -14.70 0.25 -17.37
CA LEU A 71 -13.42 0.20 -18.10
C LEU A 71 -12.33 -0.50 -17.29
N LEU A 72 -12.30 -0.32 -15.96
CA LEU A 72 -11.40 -1.05 -15.07
C LEU A 72 -11.65 -2.56 -15.12
N GLU A 73 -12.91 -2.99 -15.06
CA GLU A 73 -13.28 -4.40 -15.25
C GLU A 73 -12.78 -4.94 -16.60
N GLN A 74 -12.96 -4.18 -17.69
CA GLN A 74 -12.47 -4.60 -19.01
C GLN A 74 -10.95 -4.73 -19.07
N MET A 75 -10.21 -3.82 -18.42
CA MET A 75 -8.75 -3.88 -18.34
C MET A 75 -8.30 -5.11 -17.55
N LEU A 76 -8.97 -5.46 -16.45
CA LEU A 76 -8.66 -6.67 -15.66
C LEU A 76 -8.99 -7.98 -16.40
N VAL A 77 -10.06 -8.01 -17.18
CA VAL A 77 -10.50 -9.23 -17.89
C VAL A 77 -9.73 -9.46 -19.19
N HIS A 78 -9.41 -8.39 -19.92
CA HIS A 78 -8.91 -8.48 -21.29
C HIS A 78 -7.51 -7.85 -21.50
N GLY A 79 -6.95 -7.24 -20.46
CA GLY A 79 -5.60 -6.71 -20.48
C GLY A 79 -4.54 -7.79 -20.68
N ASP A 80 -3.36 -7.37 -21.14
CA ASP A 80 -2.17 -8.17 -20.89
C ASP A 80 -1.80 -8.11 -19.40
N GLN A 81 -0.79 -8.86 -18.98
CA GLN A 81 -0.40 -8.91 -17.57
C GLN A 81 -0.07 -7.51 -17.02
N ASP A 82 0.69 -6.71 -17.77
CA ASP A 82 1.12 -5.37 -17.36
C ASP A 82 -0.06 -4.40 -17.20
N LEU A 83 -1.03 -4.43 -18.12
CA LEU A 83 -2.24 -3.63 -18.01
C LEU A 83 -3.15 -4.10 -16.87
N SER A 84 -3.22 -5.42 -16.65
CA SER A 84 -4.01 -6.00 -15.56
C SER A 84 -3.41 -5.62 -14.20
N ASP A 85 -2.08 -5.67 -14.06
CA ASP A 85 -1.37 -5.28 -12.84
C ASP A 85 -1.53 -3.78 -12.57
N ALA A 86 -1.44 -2.93 -13.60
CA ALA A 86 -1.70 -1.50 -13.46
C ALA A 86 -3.15 -1.21 -13.02
N ALA A 87 -4.14 -1.89 -13.59
CA ALA A 87 -5.55 -1.76 -13.18
C ALA A 87 -5.80 -2.26 -11.76
N TYR A 88 -5.15 -3.37 -11.37
CA TYR A 88 -5.23 -3.94 -10.04
C TYR A 88 -4.67 -3.00 -8.97
N ILE A 89 -3.51 -2.36 -9.23
CA ILE A 89 -2.93 -1.35 -8.34
C ILE A 89 -3.92 -0.18 -8.10
N ARG A 90 -4.58 0.33 -9.14
CA ARG A 90 -5.56 1.44 -8.98
C ARG A 90 -6.78 1.04 -8.18
N MET A 91 -7.22 -0.19 -8.37
CA MET A 91 -8.32 -0.74 -7.60
C MET A 91 -7.95 -0.88 -6.12
N ILE A 92 -6.69 -1.19 -5.80
CA ILE A 92 -6.18 -1.17 -4.43
C ILE A 92 -6.19 0.27 -3.88
N GLU A 93 -5.75 1.26 -4.65
CA GLU A 93 -5.70 2.67 -4.22
C GLU A 93 -7.09 3.30 -3.95
N ARG A 94 -8.20 2.62 -4.29
CA ARG A 94 -9.57 3.11 -4.07
C ARG A 94 -9.88 3.51 -2.62
N TYR A 95 -9.19 2.92 -1.64
CA TYR A 95 -9.44 3.16 -0.21
C TYR A 95 -9.03 4.57 0.23
N ARG A 96 -8.41 5.36 -0.65
CA ARG A 96 -8.07 6.76 -0.40
C ARG A 96 -9.25 7.73 -0.57
N SER A 97 -10.40 7.26 -1.07
CA SER A 97 -11.62 8.06 -1.19
C SER A 97 -12.87 7.25 -0.83
N ASP A 98 -13.59 7.70 0.20
CA ASP A 98 -14.86 7.11 0.63
C ASP A 98 -15.89 7.10 -0.53
N ALA A 99 -15.97 8.20 -1.28
CA ALA A 99 -16.88 8.34 -2.42
C ALA A 99 -16.58 7.31 -3.52
N VAL A 100 -15.31 7.05 -3.79
CA VAL A 100 -14.89 6.05 -4.79
C VAL A 100 -15.12 4.62 -4.26
N THR A 101 -14.85 4.39 -2.97
CA THR A 101 -15.08 3.10 -2.30
C THR A 101 -16.55 2.67 -2.39
N ASP A 102 -17.49 3.59 -2.11
CA ASP A 102 -18.93 3.34 -2.22
C ASP A 102 -19.35 3.00 -3.65
N LEU A 103 -18.83 3.74 -4.64
CA LEU A 103 -19.13 3.50 -6.05
C LEU A 103 -18.65 2.13 -6.52
N TYR A 104 -17.47 1.68 -6.08
CA TYR A 104 -17.02 0.30 -6.33
C TYR A 104 -17.96 -0.73 -5.69
N GLY A 105 -18.44 -0.51 -4.46
CA GLY A 105 -19.40 -1.39 -3.81
C GLY A 105 -20.71 -1.58 -4.59
N ILE A 106 -21.13 -0.54 -5.33
CA ILE A 106 -22.39 -0.53 -6.09
C ILE A 106 -22.19 -1.06 -7.52
N TYR A 107 -21.15 -0.61 -8.21
CA TYR A 107 -21.03 -0.74 -9.67
C TYR A 107 -19.96 -1.74 -10.14
N ALA A 108 -19.06 -2.22 -9.29
CA ALA A 108 -18.00 -3.15 -9.69
C ALA A 108 -18.54 -4.39 -10.42
N GLY A 109 -17.83 -4.81 -11.47
CA GLY A 109 -18.08 -6.07 -12.17
C GLY A 109 -17.59 -7.29 -11.37
N PRO A 110 -17.84 -8.52 -11.85
CA PRO A 110 -17.49 -9.75 -11.12
C PRO A 110 -16.01 -9.88 -10.77
N VAL A 111 -15.09 -9.58 -11.70
CA VAL A 111 -13.63 -9.71 -11.45
C VAL A 111 -13.17 -8.67 -10.46
N THR A 112 -13.59 -7.42 -10.65
CA THR A 112 -13.36 -6.34 -9.70
C THR A 112 -13.89 -6.75 -8.33
N ARG A 113 -15.13 -7.25 -8.20
CA ARG A 113 -15.70 -7.69 -6.91
C ARG A 113 -14.92 -8.81 -6.24
N GLU A 114 -14.48 -9.82 -6.98
CA GLU A 114 -13.70 -10.94 -6.44
C GLU A 114 -12.35 -10.43 -5.91
N MET A 115 -11.65 -9.64 -6.71
CA MET A 115 -10.38 -9.04 -6.31
C MET A 115 -10.56 -8.05 -5.16
N LEU A 116 -11.64 -7.27 -5.14
CA LEU A 116 -11.98 -6.38 -4.03
C LEU A 116 -12.31 -7.14 -2.75
N ALA A 117 -12.96 -8.29 -2.84
CA ALA A 117 -13.18 -9.15 -1.71
C ALA A 117 -11.84 -9.65 -1.15
N ASP A 118 -10.88 -9.97 -2.01
CA ASP A 118 -9.53 -10.36 -1.59
C ASP A 118 -8.72 -9.19 -1.02
N ILE A 119 -8.79 -7.99 -1.60
CA ILE A 119 -8.12 -6.81 -1.03
C ILE A 119 -8.78 -6.36 0.28
N SER A 120 -10.10 -6.48 0.42
CA SER A 120 -10.78 -6.18 1.70
C SER A 120 -10.41 -7.16 2.83
N ARG A 121 -9.80 -8.31 2.47
CA ARG A 121 -9.17 -9.24 3.40
C ARG A 121 -7.69 -8.91 3.64
N ASP A 122 -7.10 -8.02 2.83
CA ASP A 122 -5.74 -7.56 3.03
C ASP A 122 -5.66 -6.81 4.38
N PRO A 123 -4.81 -7.30 5.29
CA PRO A 123 -4.58 -6.71 6.61
C PRO A 123 -4.30 -5.20 6.59
N MET A 124 -3.61 -4.71 5.56
CA MET A 124 -3.11 -3.34 5.48
C MET A 124 -4.25 -2.31 5.38
N TYR A 125 -5.37 -2.66 4.72
CA TYR A 125 -6.49 -1.75 4.48
C TYR A 125 -7.61 -1.84 5.53
N ARG A 126 -7.40 -2.60 6.61
CA ARG A 126 -8.39 -2.70 7.70
C ARG A 126 -8.46 -1.41 8.52
N THR A 127 -9.67 -1.02 8.94
CA THR A 127 -9.85 0.20 9.74
C THR A 127 -9.22 0.06 11.12
N ALA A 128 -8.67 1.15 11.67
CA ALA A 128 -8.16 1.17 13.04
C ALA A 128 -9.26 0.82 14.04
N GLY A 129 -8.96 -0.05 15.02
CA GLY A 129 -9.92 -0.53 16.02
C GLY A 129 -10.71 -1.78 15.61
N GLU A 130 -10.54 -2.28 14.38
CA GLU A 130 -10.97 -3.64 14.07
C GLU A 130 -10.12 -4.66 14.82
N PRO A 131 -10.73 -5.73 15.36
CA PRO A 131 -9.98 -6.75 16.08
C PRO A 131 -8.90 -7.35 15.17
N PRO A 132 -7.68 -7.58 15.71
CA PRO A 132 -6.60 -8.15 14.92
C PRO A 132 -7.02 -9.50 14.34
N LEU A 133 -6.57 -9.79 13.12
CA LEU A 133 -6.78 -11.12 12.55
C LEU A 133 -6.22 -12.15 13.53
N PRO A 134 -6.93 -13.29 13.73
CA PRO A 134 -6.42 -14.35 14.56
C PRO A 134 -5.01 -14.74 14.07
N PRO A 135 -4.11 -15.13 14.97
CA PRO A 135 -2.78 -15.56 14.57
C PRO A 135 -2.89 -16.72 13.59
N VAL A 136 -1.86 -16.88 12.76
CA VAL A 136 -1.76 -18.02 11.85
C VAL A 136 -2.05 -19.32 12.63
N PRO A 137 -2.95 -20.20 12.15
CA PRO A 137 -3.28 -21.41 12.88
C PRO A 137 -2.04 -22.25 13.18
N VAL A 138 -1.80 -22.52 14.46
CA VAL A 138 -0.68 -23.35 14.94
C VAL A 138 -1.18 -24.64 15.56
N THR A 139 -0.43 -25.72 15.35
CA THR A 139 -0.66 -27.01 16.00
C THR A 139 -0.10 -27.07 17.41
N ASP A 140 0.98 -26.32 17.70
CA ASP A 140 1.62 -26.22 19.02
C ASP A 140 2.21 -24.81 19.22
N GLY A 141 2.28 -24.31 20.46
CA GLY A 141 2.93 -23.05 20.82
C GLY A 141 2.29 -21.77 20.26
N ARG A 142 1.45 -21.10 21.07
CA ARG A 142 0.98 -19.73 20.79
C ARG A 142 2.05 -18.71 21.21
N PRO A 143 2.03 -17.48 20.65
CA PRO A 143 2.80 -16.38 21.21
C PRO A 143 2.44 -16.22 22.70
N ASP A 144 3.42 -15.83 23.52
CA ASP A 144 3.14 -15.49 24.91
C ASP A 144 2.31 -14.19 25.01
N ALA A 145 1.88 -13.86 26.23
CA ALA A 145 1.01 -12.69 26.46
C ALA A 145 1.66 -11.37 26.04
N ASN A 146 2.97 -11.20 26.27
CA ASN A 146 3.68 -9.96 25.95
C ASN A 146 3.86 -9.83 24.44
N ALA A 147 4.19 -10.93 23.76
CA ALA A 147 4.30 -10.99 22.31
C ALA A 147 2.95 -10.72 21.64
N TRP A 148 1.86 -11.27 22.19
CA TRP A 148 0.51 -11.00 21.71
C TRP A 148 0.08 -9.55 21.91
N GLU A 149 0.42 -8.95 23.05
CA GLU A 149 0.16 -7.53 23.32
C GLU A 149 0.93 -6.64 22.34
N MET A 150 2.22 -6.92 22.10
CA MET A 150 3.03 -6.19 21.11
C MET A 150 2.44 -6.31 19.70
N ARG A 151 2.10 -7.52 19.28
CA ARG A 151 1.46 -7.76 17.97
C ARG A 151 0.18 -6.94 17.83
N THR A 152 -0.67 -6.94 18.86
CA THR A 152 -1.94 -6.17 18.86
C THR A 152 -1.66 -4.67 18.82
N TRP A 153 -0.70 -4.20 19.60
CA TRP A 153 -0.29 -2.79 19.59
C TRP A 153 0.16 -2.33 18.21
N LEU A 154 1.03 -3.11 17.56
CA LEU A 154 1.52 -2.84 16.21
C LEU A 154 0.38 -2.93 15.20
N TRP A 155 -0.51 -3.91 15.34
CA TRP A 155 -1.68 -4.04 14.48
C TRP A 155 -2.56 -2.79 14.50
N ASP A 156 -2.83 -2.24 15.68
CA ASP A 156 -3.73 -1.11 15.81
C ASP A 156 -3.10 0.21 15.36
N ARG A 157 -1.80 0.39 15.61
CA ARG A 157 -1.10 1.67 15.44
C ARG A 157 -0.20 1.76 14.22
N MET A 158 0.16 0.62 13.62
CA MET A 158 1.02 0.52 12.44
C MET A 158 0.32 -0.28 11.32
N PRO A 159 -0.71 0.26 10.65
CA PRO A 159 -1.40 -0.46 9.58
C PRO A 159 -0.46 -0.97 8.48
N ALA A 160 0.55 -0.19 8.12
CA ALA A 160 1.58 -0.54 7.14
C ALA A 160 2.42 -1.77 7.54
N ALA A 161 2.50 -2.12 8.83
CA ALA A 161 3.27 -3.26 9.32
C ALA A 161 2.47 -4.58 9.36
N ARG A 162 1.14 -4.53 9.20
CA ARG A 162 0.27 -5.70 9.38
C ARG A 162 0.57 -6.83 8.40
N GLY A 163 0.87 -6.48 7.14
CA GLY A 163 1.27 -7.44 6.11
C GLY A 163 2.54 -8.17 6.51
N SER A 164 3.60 -7.43 6.85
CA SER A 164 4.89 -7.99 7.25
C SER A 164 4.80 -8.86 8.51
N ILE A 165 4.00 -8.46 9.50
CA ILE A 165 3.72 -9.28 10.70
C ILE A 165 3.15 -10.65 10.31
N LEU A 166 2.16 -10.68 9.41
CA LEU A 166 1.55 -11.94 9.00
C LEU A 166 2.46 -12.80 8.12
N ILE A 167 3.31 -12.18 7.30
CA ILE A 167 4.34 -12.89 6.53
C ILE A 167 5.33 -13.56 7.49
N ALA A 168 5.81 -12.84 8.50
CA ALA A 168 6.72 -13.37 9.51
C ALA A 168 6.08 -14.52 10.31
N GLU A 169 4.82 -14.37 10.75
CA GLU A 169 4.08 -15.43 11.43
C GLU A 169 3.93 -16.68 10.54
N ARG A 170 3.59 -16.50 9.26
CA ARG A 170 3.46 -17.64 8.34
C ARG A 170 4.80 -18.34 8.13
N ALA A 171 5.87 -17.59 7.95
CA ALA A 171 7.21 -18.15 7.77
C ALA A 171 7.64 -18.97 9.01
N GLU A 172 7.40 -18.44 10.21
CA GLU A 172 7.69 -19.14 11.46
C GLU A 172 6.84 -20.42 11.60
N VAL A 173 5.53 -20.35 11.36
CA VAL A 173 4.66 -21.54 11.40
C VAL A 173 5.04 -22.58 10.34
N GLN A 174 5.42 -22.16 9.14
CA GLN A 174 5.89 -23.09 8.11
C GLN A 174 7.20 -23.79 8.52
N ALA A 175 8.08 -23.08 9.23
CA ALA A 175 9.36 -23.61 9.67
C ALA A 175 9.24 -24.51 10.90
N THR A 176 8.40 -24.14 11.88
CA THR A 176 8.41 -24.73 13.22
C THR A 176 7.06 -25.28 13.67
N MET A 177 5.99 -25.06 12.90
CA MET A 177 4.60 -25.39 13.25
C MET A 177 4.11 -24.71 14.54
N SER A 178 4.80 -23.64 14.95
CA SER A 178 4.61 -22.92 16.21
C SER A 178 4.84 -21.42 16.05
N LEU A 179 4.34 -20.62 16.99
CA LEU A 179 4.62 -19.19 17.11
C LEU A 179 5.34 -18.84 18.42
N ALA A 180 5.79 -19.83 19.19
CA ALA A 180 6.44 -19.60 20.48
C ALA A 180 7.75 -18.78 20.38
N ALA A 181 8.39 -18.77 19.20
CA ALA A 181 9.58 -17.97 18.94
C ALA A 181 9.29 -16.53 18.50
N MET A 182 8.01 -16.15 18.36
CA MET A 182 7.62 -14.76 18.11
C MET A 182 7.57 -14.01 19.44
N THR A 183 8.63 -13.25 19.74
CA THR A 183 8.73 -12.37 20.92
C THR A 183 8.34 -10.93 20.56
N PRO A 184 8.13 -10.02 21.52
CA PRO A 184 7.93 -8.60 21.23
C PRO A 184 9.02 -8.01 20.33
N GLU A 185 10.29 -8.32 20.60
CA GLU A 185 11.45 -7.91 19.80
C GLU A 185 11.31 -8.39 18.35
N ARG A 186 10.93 -9.65 18.16
CA ARG A 186 10.82 -10.24 16.82
C ARG A 186 9.66 -9.65 16.04
N TYR A 187 8.53 -9.32 16.68
CA TYR A 187 7.45 -8.59 16.02
C TYR A 187 7.87 -7.18 15.57
N VAL A 188 8.66 -6.47 16.38
CA VAL A 188 9.20 -5.16 15.98
C VAL A 188 10.23 -5.32 14.85
N SER A 189 11.18 -6.24 14.99
CA SER A 189 12.22 -6.48 13.99
C SER A 189 11.62 -6.93 12.64
N GLU A 190 10.80 -7.97 12.61
CA GLU A 190 10.24 -8.51 11.37
C GLU A 190 9.12 -7.64 10.80
N GLY A 191 8.28 -7.07 11.66
CA GLY A 191 7.15 -6.24 11.24
C GLY A 191 7.56 -4.86 10.75
N ILE A 192 8.50 -4.21 11.44
CA ILE A 192 8.89 -2.82 11.18
C ILE A 192 10.21 -2.74 10.42
N VAL A 193 11.26 -3.36 10.94
CA VAL A 193 12.63 -3.12 10.46
C VAL A 193 12.92 -3.88 9.17
N HIS A 194 12.56 -5.16 9.10
CA HIS A 194 12.79 -6.00 7.93
C HIS A 194 11.60 -6.06 6.96
N GLY A 195 10.43 -5.64 7.43
CA GLY A 195 9.19 -5.62 6.65
C GLY A 195 8.85 -4.22 6.14
N MET A 196 8.17 -3.45 6.98
CA MET A 196 7.61 -2.16 6.61
C MET A 196 8.65 -1.16 6.06
N LEU A 197 9.80 -0.98 6.72
CA LEU A 197 10.77 0.06 6.34
C LEU A 197 11.35 -0.13 4.92
N PRO A 198 11.83 -1.33 4.53
CA PRO A 198 12.25 -1.60 3.15
C PRO A 198 11.13 -1.40 2.13
N ASP A 199 9.90 -1.83 2.46
CA ASP A 199 8.76 -1.69 1.54
C ASP A 199 8.42 -0.23 1.26
N LEU A 200 8.60 0.67 2.24
CA LEU A 200 8.37 2.11 2.08
C LEU A 200 9.35 2.78 1.10
N GLU A 201 10.52 2.21 0.85
CA GLU A 201 11.38 2.67 -0.27
C GLU A 201 10.66 2.46 -1.60
N SER A 202 10.07 1.28 -1.80
CA SER A 202 9.33 0.95 -3.03
C SER A 202 8.13 1.85 -3.26
N TYR A 203 7.40 2.18 -2.18
CA TYR A 203 6.26 3.09 -2.24
C TYR A 203 6.66 4.57 -2.42
N SER A 204 7.79 5.00 -1.86
CA SER A 204 8.21 6.41 -1.90
C SER A 204 8.53 6.95 -3.30
N TYR A 205 8.83 6.07 -4.27
CA TYR A 205 9.08 6.46 -5.65
C TYR A 205 7.80 6.77 -6.44
N ASP A 206 6.63 6.40 -5.92
CA ASP A 206 5.33 6.67 -6.50
C ASP A 206 4.76 7.90 -5.81
N HIS A 207 4.63 9.02 -6.51
CA HIS A 207 4.20 10.29 -5.92
C HIS A 207 2.80 10.25 -5.27
N THR A 208 2.06 9.15 -5.44
CA THR A 208 0.77 8.89 -4.79
C THR A 208 0.85 8.23 -3.42
N ASP A 209 2.00 7.72 -2.97
CA ASP A 209 2.15 7.00 -1.70
C ASP A 209 2.70 7.85 -0.54
N GLN A 210 2.75 9.18 -0.71
CA GLN A 210 3.16 10.11 0.36
C GLN A 210 2.40 9.87 1.67
N GLU A 211 1.10 9.59 1.59
CA GLU A 211 0.25 9.33 2.76
C GLU A 211 0.71 8.09 3.53
N MET A 212 1.16 7.03 2.85
CA MET A 212 1.67 5.83 3.52
C MET A 212 3.02 6.09 4.20
N VAL A 213 3.90 6.88 3.57
CA VAL A 213 5.17 7.26 4.18
C VAL A 213 4.93 8.14 5.41
N GLU A 214 4.01 9.10 5.32
CA GLU A 214 3.61 9.96 6.45
C GLU A 214 3.03 9.13 7.61
N GLN A 215 2.05 8.26 7.33
CA GLN A 215 1.46 7.36 8.32
C GLN A 215 2.50 6.46 9.00
N ALA A 216 3.45 5.93 8.23
CA ALA A 216 4.53 5.11 8.78
C ALA A 216 5.48 5.93 9.67
N THR A 217 5.85 7.15 9.26
CA THR A 217 6.70 8.03 10.08
C THR A 217 5.99 8.51 11.36
N ASP A 218 4.70 8.81 11.30
CA ASP A 218 3.87 9.15 12.47
C ASP A 218 3.71 7.97 13.42
N GLY A 219 3.58 6.77 12.86
CA GLY A 219 3.56 5.53 13.60
C GLY A 219 4.88 5.28 14.36
N LEU A 220 6.02 5.44 13.68
CA LEU A 220 7.35 5.34 14.31
C LEU A 220 7.57 6.41 15.39
N GLU A 221 7.10 7.64 15.18
CA GLU A 221 7.10 8.69 16.20
C GLU A 221 6.29 8.29 17.44
N SER A 222 5.12 7.69 17.23
CA SER A 222 4.27 7.19 18.31
C SER A 222 4.94 6.06 19.07
N MET A 223 5.65 5.15 18.38
CA MET A 223 6.45 4.10 19.00
C MET A 223 7.58 4.68 19.87
N LEU A 224 8.27 5.72 19.39
CA LEU A 224 9.34 6.38 20.14
C LEU A 224 8.83 7.18 21.35
N ALA A 225 7.52 7.48 21.42
CA ALA A 225 6.89 8.10 22.57
C ALA A 225 6.55 7.09 23.69
N ASP A 226 6.38 5.80 23.37
CA ASP A 226 6.17 4.73 24.35
C ASP A 226 7.52 4.19 24.86
N PRO A 227 7.84 4.27 26.17
CA PRO A 227 9.16 3.88 26.68
C PRO A 227 9.55 2.42 26.43
N VAL A 228 8.58 1.50 26.42
CA VAL A 228 8.83 0.07 26.23
C VAL A 228 9.11 -0.20 24.76
N VAL A 229 8.27 0.33 23.87
CA VAL A 229 8.44 0.17 22.42
C VAL A 229 9.67 0.92 21.91
N ALA A 230 9.95 2.11 22.44
CA ALA A 230 11.14 2.88 22.11
C ALA A 230 12.44 2.13 22.45
N ALA A 231 12.47 1.37 23.54
CA ALA A 231 13.63 0.55 23.89
C ALA A 231 13.87 -0.55 22.83
N LEU A 232 12.80 -1.18 22.34
CA LEU A 232 12.86 -2.18 21.28
C LEU A 232 13.34 -1.58 19.95
N LEU A 233 12.79 -0.44 19.53
CA LEU A 233 13.25 0.25 18.33
C LEU A 233 14.72 0.68 18.43
N ARG A 234 15.15 1.15 19.61
CA ARG A 234 16.53 1.57 19.81
C ARG A 234 17.53 0.41 19.71
N ALA A 235 17.11 -0.83 19.99
CA ALA A 235 17.94 -2.00 19.76
C ALA A 235 18.27 -2.19 18.26
N HIS A 236 17.45 -1.66 17.36
CA HIS A 236 17.60 -1.72 15.90
C HIS A 236 17.99 -0.38 15.26
N THR A 237 18.49 0.57 16.05
CA THR A 237 18.80 1.94 15.57
C THR A 237 19.67 1.97 14.32
N ALA A 238 20.69 1.11 14.24
CA ALA A 238 21.61 1.09 13.09
C ALA A 238 20.91 0.72 11.77
N GLU A 239 19.95 -0.22 11.82
CA GLU A 239 19.18 -0.66 10.65
C GLU A 239 18.17 0.41 10.25
N ILE A 240 17.49 1.02 11.23
CA ILE A 240 16.59 2.15 11.00
C ILE A 240 17.35 3.31 10.34
N ILE A 241 18.54 3.67 10.84
CA ILE A 241 19.41 4.69 10.23
C ILE A 241 19.76 4.32 8.80
N ALA A 242 20.11 3.05 8.53
CA ALA A 242 20.46 2.60 7.20
C ALA A 242 19.31 2.78 6.21
N GLU A 243 18.08 2.44 6.60
CA GLU A 243 16.89 2.63 5.75
C GLU A 243 16.55 4.11 5.54
N PHE A 244 16.64 4.95 6.59
CA PHE A 244 16.47 6.40 6.44
C PHE A 244 17.54 7.01 5.52
N GLY A 245 18.77 6.50 5.58
CA GLY A 245 19.86 6.89 4.69
C GLY A 245 19.62 6.57 3.22
N ARG A 246 18.76 5.59 2.90
CA ARG A 246 18.38 5.22 1.53
C ARG A 246 17.11 5.91 1.06
N ASN A 247 16.17 6.19 1.96
CA ASN A 247 14.88 6.77 1.63
C ASN A 247 14.78 8.26 2.01
N GLU A 248 14.80 9.14 1.01
CA GLU A 248 14.71 10.61 1.21
C GLU A 248 13.34 11.03 1.78
N HIS A 249 12.26 10.33 1.42
CA HIS A 249 10.92 10.65 1.90
C HIS A 249 10.77 10.35 3.40
N LEU A 250 11.32 9.23 3.88
CA LEU A 250 11.35 8.92 5.32
C LEU A 250 12.08 10.01 6.11
N ARG A 251 13.22 10.52 5.62
CA ARG A 251 13.92 11.66 6.25
C ARG A 251 13.11 12.95 6.25
N ARG A 252 12.42 13.23 5.14
CA ARG A 252 11.60 14.44 4.98
C ARG A 252 10.44 14.49 5.99
N TYR A 253 9.75 13.37 6.18
CA TYR A 253 8.57 13.28 7.04
C TYR A 253 8.87 12.82 8.47
N ALA A 254 10.12 12.46 8.77
CA ALA A 254 10.53 12.14 10.13
C ALA A 254 10.13 13.24 11.13
N GLY A 255 9.44 12.87 12.20
CA GLY A 255 9.16 13.76 13.31
C GLY A 255 10.39 14.02 14.20
N PRO A 256 10.22 14.76 15.31
CA PRO A 256 11.33 15.17 16.16
C PRO A 256 12.12 14.01 16.80
N ARG A 257 11.44 12.98 17.34
CA ARG A 257 12.13 11.88 18.06
C ARG A 257 12.85 10.95 17.09
N LEU A 258 12.28 10.77 15.92
CA LEU A 258 12.80 9.97 14.84
C LEU A 258 14.00 10.66 14.21
N ARG A 259 13.97 11.99 14.03
CA ARG A 259 15.16 12.79 13.69
C ARG A 259 16.25 12.66 14.74
N ASP A 260 15.91 12.81 16.02
CA ASP A 260 16.88 12.65 17.12
C ASP A 260 17.50 11.23 17.14
N LEU A 261 16.73 10.21 16.75
CA LEU A 261 17.19 8.82 16.65
C LEU A 261 18.15 8.63 15.47
N VAL A 262 17.87 9.25 14.32
CA VAL A 262 18.63 9.00 13.08
C VAL A 262 19.81 9.96 12.83
N GLY A 263 19.87 11.08 13.55
CA GLY A 263 20.96 12.07 13.48
C GLY A 263 20.80 13.09 12.36
#